data_AF-A0A7J9SWY6-F1
#
_entry.id   AF-A0A7J9SWY6-F1
#
_cell.length_a   1.000
_cell.length_b   1.000
_cell.length_c   1.000
_cell.angle_alpha   90.00
_cell.angle_beta   90.00
_cell.angle_gamma   90.00
#
_symmetry.space_group_name_H-M   'P 1'
#
loop_
_entity.id
_entity.type
_entity.pdbx_description
1 polymer ?
#
loop_
_entity_poly.entity_id
_entity_poly.type
_entity_poly.pdbx_seq_one_letter_code
_entity_poly.pdbx_strand_id
1 'polypeptide(L)'
;MTDIVIIDYGLGNLRSVTRGLEHAGAAVTISSDPASMHRADGVVLPGVGVFQDAMHNLAPLKDDLPEVAGTGKPMRGICLGMQMLKNFVGMC
;
A
#
# COMPACT_ATOMS: atom_id res chain seq x y z
N MET A 1 -8.56 9.49 -15.13
CA MET A 1 -8.27 8.09 -14.75
C MET A 1 -7.52 8.18 -13.43
N THR A 2 -7.98 7.50 -12.38
CA THR A 2 -7.39 7.62 -11.03
C THR A 2 -6.06 6.88 -10.97
N ASP A 3 -5.00 7.53 -10.51
CA ASP A 3 -3.67 6.92 -10.37
C ASP A 3 -3.52 6.29 -8.98
N ILE A 4 -3.31 4.98 -8.94
CA ILE A 4 -3.20 4.20 -7.70
C ILE A 4 -1.83 3.54 -7.63
N VAL A 5 -1.13 3.74 -6.51
CA VAL A 5 0.09 3.01 -6.21
C VAL A 5 -0.22 1.79 -5.36
N ILE A 6 0.24 0.61 -5.80
CA ILE A 6 0.34 -0.59 -4.97
C ILE A 6 1.73 -0.62 -4.35
N ILE A 7 1.78 -0.72 -3.02
CA ILE A 7 3.05 -0.79 -2.29
C ILE A 7 3.70 -2.16 -2.52
N ASP A 8 4.88 -2.14 -3.12
CA ASP A 8 5.74 -3.32 -3.22
C ASP A 8 6.70 -3.38 -2.05
N TYR A 9 6.45 -4.32 -1.14
CA TYR A 9 7.36 -4.64 -0.04
C TYR A 9 7.84 -6.11 -0.18
N GLY A 10 7.81 -6.67 -1.38
CA GLY A 10 8.27 -8.04 -1.65
C GLY A 10 7.28 -9.15 -1.24
N LEU A 11 6.09 -8.80 -0.73
CA LEU A 11 5.02 -9.75 -0.41
C LEU A 11 3.67 -9.24 -0.91
N GLY A 12 2.84 -10.16 -1.41
CA GLY A 12 1.51 -9.83 -1.92
C GLY A 12 1.17 -10.56 -3.21
N ASN A 13 -0.13 -10.67 -3.50
CA ASN A 13 -0.60 -11.07 -4.82
C ASN A 13 -0.74 -9.83 -5.72
N LEU A 14 0.40 -9.23 -6.10
CA LEU A 14 0.43 -7.98 -6.87
C LEU A 14 -0.32 -8.09 -8.20
N ARG A 15 -0.24 -9.25 -8.87
CA ARG A 15 -0.93 -9.49 -10.15
C ARG A 15 -2.44 -9.41 -10.01
N SER A 16 -3.04 -10.08 -9.02
CA SER A 16 -4.50 -10.04 -8.84
C SER A 16 -4.99 -8.67 -8.39
N VAL A 17 -4.24 -7.99 -7.51
CA VAL A 17 -4.59 -6.64 -7.05
C VAL A 17 -4.52 -5.64 -8.20
N THR A 18 -3.44 -5.68 -9.00
CA THR A 18 -3.28 -4.84 -10.20
C THR A 18 -4.45 -5.00 -11.15
N ARG A 19 -4.77 -6.25 -11.53
CA ARG A 19 -5.89 -6.54 -12.44
C ARG A 19 -7.23 -6.06 -11.89
N GLY A 20 -7.47 -6.21 -10.58
CA GLY A 20 -8.71 -5.76 -9.94
C GLY A 20 -8.87 -4.24 -10.00
N LEU A 21 -7.79 -3.50 -9.78
CA LEU A 21 -7.76 -2.03 -9.85
C LEU A 21 -7.86 -1.52 -11.29
N GLU A 22 -7.14 -2.13 -12.23
CA GLU A 22 -7.24 -1.82 -13.66
C GLU A 22 -8.65 -2.07 -14.19
N HIS A 23 -9.27 -3.19 -13.81
CA HIS A 23 -10.65 -3.50 -14.17
C HIS A 23 -11.65 -2.49 -13.59
N ALA A 24 -11.36 -1.92 -12.42
CA ALA A 24 -12.13 -0.82 -11.83
C ALA A 24 -11.84 0.55 -12.48
N GLY A 25 -10.96 0.62 -13.49
CA GLY A 25 -10.64 1.83 -14.24
C GLY A 25 -9.52 2.69 -13.66
N ALA A 26 -8.68 2.14 -12.76
CA ALA A 26 -7.51 2.82 -12.25
C ALA A 26 -6.29 2.63 -13.17
N ALA A 27 -5.42 3.65 -13.23
CA ALA A 27 -4.04 3.48 -13.67
C ALA A 27 -3.23 2.98 -12.47
N VAL A 28 -2.49 1.88 -12.63
CA VAL A 28 -1.82 1.22 -11.50
C VAL A 28 -0.31 1.26 -11.66
N THR A 29 0.36 1.74 -10.62
CA THR A 29 1.81 1.68 -10.49
C THR A 29 2.19 0.80 -9.30
N ILE A 30 3.09 -0.15 -9.50
CA ILE A 30 3.67 -0.94 -8.41
C ILE A 30 4.98 -0.25 -8.01
N SER A 31 5.12 0.14 -6.74
CA SER A 31 6.30 0.87 -6.29
C SER A 31 6.57 0.67 -4.80
N SER A 32 7.85 0.67 -4.44
CA SER A 32 8.34 0.79 -3.08
C SER A 32 8.84 2.20 -2.74
N ASP A 33 8.78 3.13 -3.70
CA ASP A 33 9.27 4.51 -3.54
C ASP A 33 8.20 5.43 -2.92
N PRO A 34 8.46 6.03 -1.74
CA PRO A 34 7.55 6.98 -1.10
C PRO A 34 7.17 8.16 -2.01
N ALA A 35 8.10 8.66 -2.85
CA ALA A 35 7.81 9.78 -3.74
C ALA A 35 6.75 9.43 -4.80
N SER A 36 6.62 8.15 -5.16
CA SER A 36 5.54 7.65 -6.01
C SER A 36 4.20 7.64 -5.26
N MET A 37 4.20 7.22 -3.99
CA MET A 37 3.01 7.23 -3.11
C MET A 37 2.50 8.67 -2.89
N HIS A 38 3.41 9.62 -2.68
CA HIS A 38 3.09 11.05 -2.55
C HIS A 38 2.58 11.70 -3.83
N ARG A 39 2.73 11.09 -5.01
CA ARG A 39 2.20 11.62 -6.28
C ARG A 39 0.88 10.99 -6.70
N ALA A 40 0.58 9.77 -6.25
CA ALA A 40 -0.65 9.06 -6.60
C ALA A 40 -1.93 9.69 -6.01
N ASP A 41 -3.08 9.40 -6.60
CA ASP A 41 -4.39 9.78 -6.05
C ASP A 41 -4.79 8.91 -4.85
N GLY A 42 -4.24 7.69 -4.77
CA GLY A 42 -4.46 6.77 -3.65
C GLY A 42 -3.41 5.67 -3.58
N VAL A 43 -3.34 5.03 -2.42
CA VAL A 43 -2.33 3.99 -2.13
C VAL A 43 -3.00 2.72 -1.61
N VAL A 44 -2.51 1.57 -2.09
CA VAL A 44 -2.98 0.25 -1.68
C VAL A 44 -1.83 -0.53 -1.05
N LEU A 45 -2.02 -0.96 0.20
CA LEU A 45 -1.12 -1.89 0.87
C LEU A 45 -1.68 -3.32 0.73
N PRO A 46 -1.14 -4.17 -0.16
CA PRO A 46 -1.56 -5.56 -0.25
C PRO A 46 -1.00 -6.37 0.92
N GLY A 47 -1.63 -7.50 1.24
CA GLY A 47 -1.07 -8.43 2.23
C GLY A 47 -1.54 -9.85 2.05
N VAL A 48 -0.60 -10.79 2.08
CA VAL A 48 -0.81 -12.24 2.03
C VAL A 48 0.21 -12.93 2.93
N GLY A 49 -0.08 -14.14 3.41
CA GLY A 49 0.87 -14.93 4.19
C GLY A 49 0.86 -14.62 5.69
N VAL A 50 2.02 -14.73 6.33
CA VAL A 50 2.20 -14.63 7.78
C VAL A 50 2.47 -13.18 8.18
N PHE A 51 1.80 -12.71 9.25
CA PHE A 51 1.89 -11.33 9.72
C PHE A 51 3.32 -10.88 10.05
N GLN A 52 4.12 -11.71 10.71
CA GLN A 52 5.49 -11.35 11.11
C GLN A 52 6.40 -11.09 9.91
N ASP A 53 6.35 -11.95 8.89
CA ASP A 53 7.14 -11.79 7.66
C ASP A 53 6.72 -10.51 6.91
N ALA A 54 5.41 -10.25 6.87
CA ALA A 54 4.88 -9.05 6.24
C ALA A 54 5.34 -7.76 6.94
N MET A 55 5.33 -7.75 8.28
CA MET A 55 5.84 -6.62 9.07
C MET A 55 7.36 -6.44 8.90
N HIS A 56 8.13 -7.53 8.85
CA HIS A 56 9.57 -7.46 8.64
C HIS A 56 9.91 -6.82 7.30
N ASN A 57 9.23 -7.25 6.25
CA ASN A 57 9.46 -6.73 4.90
C ASN A 57 8.92 -5.31 4.69
N LEU A 58 7.89 -4.91 5.46
CA LEU A 58 7.38 -3.54 5.43
C LEU A 58 8.20 -2.56 6.29
N ALA A 59 9.05 -3.06 7.19
CA ALA A 59 9.84 -2.26 8.11
C ALA A 59 10.66 -1.12 7.44
N PRO A 60 11.21 -1.26 6.22
CA PRO A 60 11.89 -0.17 5.54
C PRO A 60 11.01 1.05 5.24
N LEU A 61 9.68 0.87 5.13
CA LEU A 61 8.71 1.92 4.82
C LEU A 61 7.96 2.43 6.06
N LYS A 62 8.35 1.99 7.26
CA LYS A 62 7.61 2.25 8.51
C LYS A 62 7.41 3.74 8.79
N ASP A 63 8.34 4.58 8.37
CA ASP A 63 8.34 6.03 8.63
C ASP A 63 7.63 6.79 7.49
N ASP A 64 7.65 6.24 6.27
CA ASP A 64 7.00 6.84 5.10
C ASP A 64 5.47 6.65 5.10
N LEU A 65 4.97 5.49 5.53
CA LEU A 65 3.52 5.20 5.51
C LEU A 65 2.69 6.18 6.35
N PRO A 66 3.09 6.54 7.59
CA PRO A 66 2.42 7.59 8.35
C PRO A 66 2.49 8.96 7.67
N GLU A 67 3.62 9.31 7.06
CA GLU A 67 3.77 10.59 6.34
C GLU A 67 2.82 10.67 5.14
N VAL A 68 2.73 9.60 4.34
CA VAL A 68 1.76 9.49 3.25
C VAL A 68 0.33 9.55 3.78
N ALA A 69 0.02 8.89 4.91
CA ALA A 69 -1.28 8.98 5.56
C ALA A 69 -1.66 10.40 5.97
N GLY A 70 -0.69 11.12 6.55
CA GLY A 70 -0.86 12.49 7.04
C GLY A 70 -1.22 13.49 5.94
N THR A 71 -0.98 13.16 4.67
CA THR A 71 -1.42 13.98 3.53
C THR A 71 -2.95 13.95 3.30
N GLY A 72 -3.69 13.08 4.01
CA GLY A 72 -5.13 12.89 3.83
C GLY A 72 -5.51 12.05 2.61
N LYS A 73 -4.51 11.48 1.92
CA LYS A 73 -4.73 10.64 0.76
C LYS A 73 -5.41 9.31 1.13
N PRO A 74 -6.34 8.81 0.30
CA PRO A 74 -6.93 7.50 0.51
C PRO A 74 -5.88 6.39 0.55
N MET A 75 -5.81 5.69 1.68
CA MET A 75 -5.02 4.46 1.83
C MET A 75 -5.93 3.27 2.12
N ARG A 76 -5.73 2.16 1.40
CA ARG A 76 -6.55 0.95 1.50
C ARG A 76 -5.66 -0.27 1.74
N GLY A 77 -5.90 -0.99 2.82
CA GLY A 77 -5.26 -2.27 3.09
C GLY A 77 -6.11 -3.42 2.57
N ILE A 78 -5.49 -4.39 1.88
CA ILE A 78 -6.16 -5.62 1.41
C ILE A 78 -5.71 -6.80 2.26
N CYS A 79 -6.68 -7.54 2.81
CA CYS A 79 -6.46 -8.70 3.68
C CYS A 79 -5.53 -8.33 4.86
N LEU A 80 -4.34 -8.92 4.93
CA LEU A 80 -3.35 -8.65 5.98
C LEU A 80 -2.89 -7.19 5.98
N GLY A 81 -2.87 -6.54 4.82
CA GLY A 81 -2.51 -5.13 4.67
C GLY A 81 -3.42 -4.19 5.47
N MET A 82 -4.69 -4.57 5.71
CA MET A 82 -5.59 -3.79 6.57
C MET A 82 -5.14 -3.82 8.03
N GLN A 83 -4.65 -4.97 8.50
CA GLN A 83 -4.12 -5.11 9.87
C GLN A 83 -2.81 -4.35 10.00
N MET A 84 -1.93 -4.43 9.00
CA MET A 84 -0.66 -3.72 8.97
C MET A 84 -0.87 -2.20 9.00
N LEU A 85 -1.78 -1.65 8.18
CA LEU A 85 -2.08 -0.21 8.21
C LEU A 85 -2.50 0.29 9.60
N LYS A 86 -3.25 -0.49 10.38
CA LYS A 86 -3.59 -0.09 11.76
C LYS A 86 -2.35 0.03 12.66
N ASN A 87 -1.32 -0.78 12.43
CA ASN A 87 -0.09 -0.74 13.22
C ASN A 87 0.83 0.43 12.85
N PHE A 88 0.82 0.86 11.58
CA PHE A 88 1.66 1.98 11.13
C PHE A 88 0.94 3.34 11.16
N VAL A 89 -0.34 3.38 10.79
CA VAL A 89 -1.11 4.63 10.58
C VAL A 89 -2.03 4.95 11.76
N GLY A 90 -2.29 4.00 12.65
CA GLY A 90 -3.21 4.17 13.79
C GLY A 90 -2.72 5.10 14.91
N MET A 91 -1.62 5.82 14.71
CA MET A 91 -1.05 6.77 15.68
C MET A 91 -1.17 8.24 15.26
N CYS A 92 -1.87 8.55 14.16
CA CYS A 92 -2.26 9.91 13.79
C CYS A 92 -3.66 10.27 14.32
#